data_AF-A0A9D2ECD1-F1
#
_entry.id   AF-A0A9D2ECD1-F1
#
_cell.length_a   1.000
_cell.length_b   1.000
_cell.length_c   1.000
_cell.angle_alpha   90.00
_cell.angle_beta   90.00
_cell.angle_gamma   90.00
#
_symmetry.space_group_name_H-M   'P 1'
#
loop_
_entity.id
_entity.type
_entity.pdbx_description
1 polymer ?
#
loop_
_entity_poly.entity_id
_entity_poly.type
_entity_poly.pdbx_seq_one_letter_code
_entity_poly.pdbx_strand_id
1 'polypeptide(L)'
;MSQRLYVRALTRLAERVLGSAQHLEFALLDGADSPASTGVPAYEYSAAGGMVQIRATDTPAAAAGLYAYLKDVCGLQVSWDTPLPLPPSGSWPAADPVRRSTPAEHRYYLNVVTTGYSAPYWDWARWQREIDWMALHGITTPLMMVGHEAILAHAFTARGADPEEVRTWLGSAAHLPWTLMGCTNTFGGPLPATWFHDRLELARRILTRQREFGMRAVLPSFGGHVPDSLAAPGTPRTSWQGFSTALLDPHAPAFAEIAAAVAQAQAELLGTDHLYSADPFIESIPPTGEPQDLAAHARAVYHGMRATDPDA
;
A
#
# COMPACT_ATOMS: atom_id res chain seq x y z
N MET A 1 -9.73 17.89 0.67
CA MET A 1 -8.36 18.36 0.38
C MET A 1 -8.43 19.75 -0.22
N SER A 2 -7.55 20.70 0.15
CA SER A 2 -7.55 22.06 -0.43
C SER A 2 -7.03 22.05 -1.87
N GLN A 3 -7.61 22.87 -2.76
CA GLN A 3 -7.17 23.04 -4.16
C GLN A 3 -5.65 23.30 -4.28
N ARG A 4 -5.04 23.98 -3.30
CA ARG A 4 -3.58 24.23 -3.28
C ARG A 4 -2.75 22.95 -3.12
N LEU A 5 -3.20 22.00 -2.31
CA LEU A 5 -2.50 20.71 -2.11
C LEU A 5 -2.67 19.82 -3.34
N TYR A 6 -3.87 19.80 -3.91
CA TYR A 6 -4.19 19.11 -5.16
C TYR A 6 -3.27 19.55 -6.32
N VAL A 7 -3.21 20.86 -6.59
CA VAL A 7 -2.38 21.40 -7.69
C VAL A 7 -0.91 21.07 -7.44
N ARG A 8 -0.41 21.26 -6.21
CA ARG A 8 1.00 21.00 -5.88
C ARG A 8 1.42 19.55 -6.12
N ALA A 9 0.59 18.58 -5.76
CA ALA A 9 0.89 17.17 -5.96
C ALA A 9 1.01 16.84 -7.47
N LEU A 10 0.09 17.36 -8.28
CA LEU A 10 0.03 17.14 -9.72
C LEU A 10 1.15 17.86 -10.48
N THR A 11 1.45 19.11 -10.11
CA THR A 11 2.60 19.85 -10.66
C THR A 11 3.89 19.06 -10.45
N ARG A 12 4.11 18.53 -9.24
CA ARG A 12 5.30 17.72 -8.93
C ARG A 12 5.33 16.39 -9.65
N LEU A 13 4.17 15.75 -9.87
CA LEU A 13 4.06 14.56 -10.71
C LEU A 13 4.49 14.88 -12.14
N ALA A 14 3.93 15.94 -12.72
CA ALA A 14 4.27 16.40 -14.06
C ALA A 14 5.75 16.77 -14.21
N GLU A 15 6.34 17.46 -13.24
CA GLU A 15 7.78 17.76 -13.25
C GLU A 15 8.65 16.49 -13.32
N ARG A 16 8.26 15.41 -12.61
CA ARG A 16 9.00 14.14 -12.65
C ARG A 16 8.75 13.35 -13.92
N VAL A 17 7.52 13.35 -14.42
CA VAL A 17 7.11 12.56 -15.59
C VAL A 17 7.49 13.24 -16.90
N LEU A 18 7.45 14.57 -16.96
CA LEU A 18 7.56 15.37 -18.19
C LEU A 18 8.74 16.34 -18.15
N GLY A 19 9.38 16.54 -16.99
CA GLY A 19 10.49 17.48 -16.81
C GLY A 19 10.03 18.94 -16.59
N SER A 20 8.75 19.23 -16.80
CA SER A 20 8.14 20.54 -16.56
C SER A 20 6.62 20.41 -16.46
N ALA A 21 5.98 21.36 -15.75
CA ALA A 21 4.53 21.51 -15.67
C ALA A 21 4.03 22.82 -16.31
N GLN A 22 4.89 23.57 -17.01
CA GLN A 22 4.58 24.93 -17.50
C GLN A 22 3.40 25.01 -18.48
N HIS A 23 3.07 23.89 -19.13
CA HIS A 23 1.97 23.79 -20.10
C HIS A 23 0.70 23.16 -19.51
N LEU A 24 0.67 22.94 -18.19
CA LEU A 24 -0.39 22.22 -17.53
C LEU A 24 -1.11 23.12 -16.53
N GLU A 25 -2.43 23.14 -16.62
CA GLU A 25 -3.31 23.78 -15.63
C GLU A 25 -4.19 22.73 -14.98
N PHE A 26 -4.10 22.62 -13.66
CA PHE A 26 -4.92 21.69 -12.87
C PHE A 26 -6.01 22.46 -12.12
N ALA A 27 -7.26 22.01 -12.26
CA ALA A 27 -8.39 22.55 -11.52
C ALA A 27 -9.27 21.41 -10.99
N LEU A 28 -10.13 21.73 -10.02
CA LEU A 28 -11.15 20.80 -9.56
C LEU A 28 -12.35 20.82 -10.51
N LEU A 29 -13.02 19.68 -10.64
CA LEU A 29 -14.39 19.61 -11.13
C LEU A 29 -15.31 19.76 -9.91
N ASP A 30 -15.83 20.96 -9.69
CA ASP A 30 -16.73 21.29 -8.59
C ASP A 30 -17.99 22.06 -9.05
N GLY A 31 -19.00 22.10 -8.19
CA GLY A 31 -20.22 22.89 -8.39
C GLY A 31 -21.02 22.52 -9.65
N ALA A 32 -21.44 23.54 -10.40
CA ALA A 32 -22.32 23.43 -11.58
C ALA A 32 -21.67 22.74 -12.79
N ASP A 33 -20.34 22.57 -12.81
CA ASP A 33 -19.58 21.92 -13.89
C ASP A 33 -19.43 20.40 -13.68
N SER A 34 -19.83 19.91 -12.50
CA SER A 34 -20.00 18.49 -12.22
C SER A 34 -21.41 18.06 -12.66
N PRO A 35 -21.58 17.14 -13.64
CA PRO A 35 -22.87 16.52 -13.95
C PRO A 35 -23.27 15.53 -12.85
N ALA A 36 -22.48 15.41 -11.79
CA ALA A 36 -22.64 14.44 -10.76
C ALA A 36 -22.97 15.16 -9.46
N SER A 37 -24.25 15.13 -9.11
CA SER A 37 -24.74 15.03 -7.74
C SER A 37 -24.25 13.76 -7.01
N THR A 38 -23.24 13.06 -7.55
CA THR A 38 -22.75 11.76 -7.13
C THR A 38 -21.23 11.82 -7.01
N GLY A 39 -20.66 11.35 -5.89
CA GLY A 39 -19.23 11.38 -5.59
C GLY A 39 -18.37 10.44 -6.45
N VAL A 40 -18.64 10.35 -7.75
CA VAL A 40 -17.98 9.45 -8.70
C VAL A 40 -16.69 10.09 -9.21
N PRO A 41 -15.53 9.40 -9.11
CA PRO A 41 -14.27 9.93 -9.64
C PRO A 41 -14.34 10.21 -11.14
N ALA A 42 -13.98 11.43 -11.55
CA ALA A 42 -14.02 11.88 -12.93
C ALA A 42 -12.93 12.89 -13.26
N TYR A 43 -12.54 12.92 -14.54
CA TYR A 43 -11.67 13.94 -15.09
C TYR A 43 -12.17 14.43 -16.45
N GLU A 44 -11.74 15.63 -16.81
CA GLU A 44 -11.84 16.22 -18.13
C GLU A 44 -10.48 16.79 -18.51
N TYR A 45 -10.02 16.50 -19.72
CA TYR A 45 -8.88 17.19 -20.31
C TYR A 45 -9.30 17.95 -21.56
N SER A 46 -8.65 19.08 -21.82
CA SER A 46 -8.74 19.83 -23.06
C SER A 46 -7.39 20.50 -23.33
N ALA A 47 -7.10 20.85 -24.58
CA ALA A 47 -5.87 21.55 -24.90
C ALA A 47 -6.07 22.58 -26.01
N ALA A 48 -5.60 23.80 -25.78
CA ALA A 48 -5.68 24.91 -26.71
C ALA A 48 -4.47 25.85 -26.54
N GLY A 49 -3.95 26.39 -27.65
CA GLY A 49 -2.85 27.37 -27.61
C GLY A 49 -1.55 26.86 -26.94
N GLY A 50 -1.33 25.54 -26.92
CA GLY A 50 -0.17 24.92 -26.27
C GLY A 50 -0.31 24.78 -24.74
N MET A 51 -1.49 25.01 -24.19
CA MET A 51 -1.84 24.76 -22.79
C MET A 51 -2.82 23.60 -22.69
N VAL A 52 -2.56 22.68 -21.74
CA VAL A 52 -3.45 21.57 -21.40
C VAL A 52 -4.13 21.88 -20.09
N GLN A 53 -5.45 21.88 -20.09
CA GLN A 53 -6.25 22.00 -18.89
C GLN A 53 -6.73 20.61 -18.46
N ILE A 54 -6.53 20.29 -17.19
CA ILE A 54 -6.99 19.05 -16.56
C ILE A 54 -7.86 19.43 -15.37
N ARG A 55 -9.13 19.07 -15.45
CA ARG A 55 -10.12 19.27 -14.39
C ARG A 55 -10.50 17.92 -13.83
N ALA A 56 -10.52 17.75 -12.51
CA ALA A 56 -10.91 16.45 -11.93
C ALA A 56 -11.54 16.56 -10.54
N THR A 57 -12.25 15.52 -10.13
CA THR A 57 -12.89 15.45 -8.80
C THR A 57 -11.88 15.29 -7.67
N ASP A 58 -10.75 14.62 -7.93
CA ASP A 58 -9.69 14.32 -6.97
C ASP A 58 -8.33 14.13 -7.65
N THR A 59 -7.26 14.01 -6.85
CA THR A 59 -5.89 13.85 -7.36
C THR A 59 -5.70 12.59 -8.21
N PRO A 60 -6.19 11.39 -7.82
CA PRO A 60 -6.08 10.20 -8.66
C PRO A 60 -6.72 10.38 -10.03
N ALA A 61 -7.92 10.97 -10.10
CA ALA A 61 -8.60 11.22 -11.36
C ALA A 61 -7.84 12.23 -12.22
N ALA A 62 -7.26 13.27 -11.62
CA ALA A 62 -6.45 14.25 -12.34
C ALA A 62 -5.18 13.65 -12.94
N ALA A 63 -4.48 12.81 -12.18
CA ALA A 63 -3.28 12.12 -12.66
C ALA A 63 -3.63 11.14 -13.80
N ALA A 64 -4.75 10.43 -13.70
CA ALA A 64 -5.28 9.63 -14.78
C ALA A 64 -5.70 10.47 -16.01
N GLY A 65 -6.24 11.67 -15.80
CA GLY A 65 -6.59 12.62 -16.86
C GLY A 65 -5.37 13.15 -17.59
N LEU A 66 -4.30 13.49 -16.85
CA LEU A 66 -2.99 13.81 -17.44
C LEU A 66 -2.51 12.66 -18.32
N TYR A 67 -2.50 11.43 -17.79
CA TYR A 67 -2.02 10.30 -18.55
C TYR A 67 -2.89 9.98 -19.77
N ALA A 68 -4.21 10.15 -19.67
CA ALA A 68 -5.13 9.99 -20.78
C ALA A 68 -4.80 10.95 -21.93
N TYR A 69 -4.55 12.22 -21.64
CA TYR A 69 -4.11 13.18 -22.65
C TYR A 69 -2.76 12.76 -23.28
N LEU A 70 -1.76 12.40 -22.47
CA LEU A 70 -0.46 11.97 -22.97
C LEU A 70 -0.57 10.74 -23.89
N LYS A 71 -1.41 9.77 -23.52
CA LYS A 71 -1.60 8.54 -24.30
C LYS A 71 -2.43 8.76 -25.55
N ASP A 72 -3.60 9.38 -25.41
CA ASP A 72 -4.62 9.42 -26.46
C ASP A 72 -4.35 10.55 -27.47
N VAL A 73 -3.65 11.62 -27.05
CA VAL A 73 -3.38 12.80 -27.89
C VAL A 73 -1.90 12.89 -28.27
N CYS A 74 -0.98 12.68 -27.33
CA CYS A 74 0.46 12.78 -27.62
C CYS A 74 1.10 11.48 -28.11
N GLY A 75 0.39 10.33 -28.03
CA GLY A 75 0.95 9.02 -28.38
C GLY A 75 2.07 8.55 -27.43
N LEU A 76 2.11 9.08 -26.21
CA LEU A 76 3.12 8.77 -25.20
C LEU A 76 2.62 7.71 -24.22
N GLN A 77 3.47 6.74 -23.90
CA GLN A 77 3.14 5.67 -22.96
C GLN A 77 4.16 5.63 -21.82
N VAL A 78 3.65 5.51 -20.60
CA VAL A 78 4.46 5.32 -19.39
C VAL A 78 4.26 3.88 -18.90
N SER A 79 5.26 3.03 -19.15
CA SER A 79 5.37 1.67 -18.59
C SER A 79 6.43 1.65 -17.48
N TRP A 80 6.68 0.48 -16.88
CA TRP A 80 7.72 0.33 -15.86
C TRP A 80 9.13 0.69 -16.36
N ASP A 81 9.40 0.48 -17.66
CA ASP A 81 10.72 0.67 -18.27
C ASP A 81 10.84 1.99 -19.04
N THR A 82 9.78 2.80 -19.09
CA THR A 82 9.82 4.11 -19.75
C THR A 82 10.83 5.02 -19.04
N PRO A 83 11.87 5.51 -19.75
CA PRO A 83 12.76 6.53 -19.20
C PRO A 83 11.99 7.83 -18.99
N LEU A 84 12.13 8.41 -17.79
CA LEU A 84 11.54 9.70 -17.44
C LEU A 84 12.65 10.74 -17.22
N PRO A 85 12.42 12.02 -17.57
CA PRO A 85 11.16 12.59 -18.09
C PRO A 85 10.88 12.26 -19.57
N LEU A 86 9.60 12.22 -19.94
CA LEU A 86 9.07 11.96 -21.29
C LEU A 86 8.14 13.09 -21.76
N PRO A 87 8.67 14.29 -22.08
CA PRO A 87 7.85 15.36 -22.64
C PRO A 87 7.42 15.07 -24.09
N PRO A 88 6.34 15.69 -24.59
CA PRO A 88 6.05 15.73 -26.03
C PRO A 88 7.23 16.33 -26.80
N SER A 89 7.62 15.73 -27.94
CA SER A 89 8.80 16.14 -28.73
C SER A 89 8.65 17.47 -29.49
N GLY A 90 7.62 18.27 -29.19
CA GLY A 90 7.26 19.48 -29.92
C GLY A 90 6.16 20.28 -29.22
N SER A 91 5.17 20.75 -29.97
CA SER A 91 4.01 21.44 -29.40
C SER A 91 3.09 20.48 -28.64
N TRP A 92 2.37 21.02 -27.67
CA TRP A 92 1.27 20.34 -26.98
C TRP A 92 0.05 20.32 -27.91
N PRO A 93 -0.36 19.15 -28.46
CA PRO A 93 -1.41 19.11 -29.47
C PRO A 93 -2.76 19.55 -28.90
N ALA A 94 -3.54 20.25 -29.71
CA ALA A 94 -4.88 20.68 -29.32
C ALA A 94 -5.81 19.47 -29.17
N ALA A 95 -6.77 19.58 -28.26
CA ALA A 95 -7.79 18.58 -28.01
C ALA A 95 -9.09 19.25 -27.55
N ASP A 96 -10.20 18.88 -28.20
CA ASP A 96 -11.53 19.20 -27.70
C ASP A 96 -11.71 18.59 -26.29
N PRO A 97 -12.58 19.15 -25.43
CA PRO A 97 -12.82 18.61 -24.10
C PRO A 97 -13.26 17.15 -24.14
N VAL A 98 -12.49 16.28 -23.48
CA VAL A 98 -12.80 14.87 -23.29
C VAL A 98 -12.98 14.58 -21.81
N ARG A 99 -14.16 14.06 -21.46
CA ARG A 99 -14.54 13.72 -20.08
C ARG A 99 -14.67 12.21 -19.90
N ARG A 100 -14.13 11.69 -18.80
CA ARG A 100 -14.25 10.28 -18.40
C ARG A 100 -14.49 10.16 -16.90
N SER A 101 -15.17 9.09 -16.50
CA SER A 101 -15.45 8.75 -15.11
C SER A 101 -15.33 7.25 -14.90
N THR A 102 -15.23 6.83 -13.64
CA THR A 102 -15.22 5.41 -13.28
C THR A 102 -16.13 5.15 -12.08
N PRO A 103 -16.95 4.07 -12.10
CA PRO A 103 -17.73 3.67 -10.93
C PRO A 103 -16.87 2.96 -9.87
N ALA A 104 -15.61 2.62 -10.19
CA ALA A 104 -14.73 1.90 -9.28
C ALA A 104 -14.19 2.84 -8.18
N GLU A 105 -14.73 2.69 -6.96
CA GLU A 105 -14.20 3.35 -5.77
C GLU A 105 -12.74 2.97 -5.53
N HIS A 106 -12.48 1.66 -5.49
CA HIS A 106 -11.16 1.09 -5.30
C HIS A 106 -10.55 0.63 -6.62
N ARG A 107 -9.40 1.18 -6.96
CA ARG A 107 -8.53 0.68 -8.03
C ARG A 107 -7.28 0.14 -7.35
N TYR A 108 -7.35 -1.14 -7.02
CA TYR A 108 -6.37 -1.85 -6.21
C TYR A 108 -5.14 -2.26 -7.02
N TYR A 109 -3.97 -2.24 -6.37
CA TYR A 109 -2.71 -2.65 -7.00
C TYR A 109 -1.78 -3.38 -6.01
N LEU A 110 -0.98 -4.29 -6.58
CA LEU A 110 -0.01 -5.20 -5.95
C LEU A 110 -0.60 -6.47 -5.31
N ASN A 111 0.21 -7.52 -5.34
CA ASN A 111 0.00 -8.74 -4.55
C ASN A 111 1.00 -8.72 -3.38
N VAL A 112 0.68 -9.40 -2.27
CA VAL A 112 1.62 -9.58 -1.14
C VAL A 112 2.98 -10.09 -1.61
N VAL A 113 3.04 -11.02 -2.55
CA VAL A 113 4.31 -11.58 -3.06
C VAL A 113 5.12 -10.60 -3.91
N THR A 114 4.54 -9.49 -4.37
CA THR A 114 5.26 -8.50 -5.18
C THR A 114 6.43 -7.89 -4.40
N THR A 115 6.32 -7.75 -3.07
CA THR A 115 7.42 -7.28 -2.22
C THR A 115 8.52 -8.32 -1.97
N GLY A 116 8.33 -9.57 -2.42
CA GLY A 116 9.35 -10.62 -2.39
C GLY A 116 9.96 -10.89 -3.76
N TYR A 117 9.15 -10.89 -4.82
CA TYR A 117 9.64 -11.16 -6.19
C TYR A 117 10.18 -9.93 -6.91
N SER A 118 9.56 -8.75 -6.72
CA SER A 118 9.88 -7.56 -7.51
C SER A 118 10.51 -6.45 -6.68
N ALA A 119 9.94 -6.17 -5.49
CA ALA A 119 10.31 -5.02 -4.68
C ALA A 119 11.12 -5.27 -3.39
N PRO A 120 11.77 -6.44 -3.12
CA PRO A 120 12.44 -6.66 -1.84
C PRO A 120 13.59 -5.67 -1.60
N TYR A 121 14.26 -5.26 -2.69
CA TYR A 121 15.44 -4.40 -2.67
C TYR A 121 15.22 -3.03 -3.32
N TRP A 122 13.97 -2.64 -3.56
CA TRP A 122 13.69 -1.32 -4.09
C TRP A 122 14.02 -0.24 -3.07
N ASP A 123 14.82 0.73 -3.51
CA ASP A 123 15.07 1.95 -2.78
C ASP A 123 13.91 2.95 -2.97
N TRP A 124 14.05 4.12 -2.33
CA TRP A 124 13.08 5.20 -2.51
C TRP A 124 12.95 5.64 -3.97
N ALA A 125 14.05 5.74 -4.72
CA ALA A 125 14.02 6.25 -6.08
C ALA A 125 13.17 5.35 -6.99
N ARG A 126 13.27 4.02 -6.82
CA ARG A 126 12.43 3.06 -7.54
C ARG A 126 10.97 3.09 -7.06
N TRP A 127 10.72 3.18 -5.75
CA TRP A 127 9.36 3.31 -5.22
C TRP A 127 8.66 4.59 -5.67
N GLN A 128 9.37 5.71 -5.72
CA GLN A 128 8.85 6.97 -6.24
C GLN A 128 8.35 6.84 -7.68
N ARG A 129 9.11 6.15 -8.54
CA ARG A 129 8.67 5.87 -9.92
C ARG A 129 7.43 4.98 -9.96
N GLU A 130 7.34 3.97 -9.09
CA GLU A 130 6.16 3.11 -9.03
C GLU A 130 4.92 3.89 -8.60
N ILE A 131 5.04 4.76 -7.59
CA ILE A 131 3.89 5.52 -7.08
C ILE A 131 3.45 6.59 -8.12
N ASP A 132 4.40 7.19 -8.84
CA ASP A 132 4.07 8.06 -9.97
C ASP A 132 3.33 7.28 -11.09
N TRP A 133 3.79 6.05 -11.38
CA TRP A 133 3.10 5.15 -12.31
C TRP A 133 1.69 4.80 -11.82
N MET A 134 1.54 4.43 -10.53
CA MET A 134 0.24 4.17 -9.90
C MET A 134 -0.71 5.36 -10.06
N ALA A 135 -0.22 6.59 -9.83
CA ALA A 135 -1.03 7.81 -9.97
C ALA A 135 -1.49 8.02 -11.42
N LEU A 136 -0.59 7.92 -12.40
CA LEU A 136 -0.93 8.02 -13.83
C LEU A 136 -1.96 6.95 -14.26
N HIS A 137 -1.92 5.77 -13.65
CA HIS A 137 -2.84 4.66 -13.95
C HIS A 137 -4.12 4.69 -13.09
N GLY A 138 -4.33 5.75 -12.30
CA GLY A 138 -5.55 5.96 -11.52
C GLY A 138 -5.72 5.01 -10.34
N ILE A 139 -4.65 4.38 -9.86
CA ILE A 139 -4.66 3.52 -8.67
C ILE A 139 -5.00 4.35 -7.44
N THR A 140 -5.87 3.81 -6.58
CA THR A 140 -6.30 4.48 -5.34
C THR A 140 -6.09 3.66 -4.08
N THR A 141 -5.97 2.34 -4.20
CA THR A 141 -5.82 1.46 -3.05
C THR A 141 -4.68 0.46 -3.23
N PRO A 142 -3.42 0.93 -3.21
CA PRO A 142 -2.28 0.04 -3.30
C PRO A 142 -2.09 -0.74 -1.99
N LEU A 143 -1.70 -2.02 -2.08
CA LEU A 143 -1.22 -2.79 -0.93
C LEU A 143 0.19 -2.32 -0.53
N MET A 144 0.41 -2.19 0.78
CA MET A 144 1.65 -1.63 1.31
C MET A 144 2.27 -2.51 2.40
N MET A 145 3.06 -3.50 1.97
CA MET A 145 3.71 -4.44 2.90
C MET A 145 5.02 -3.91 3.52
N VAL A 146 5.71 -2.94 2.89
CA VAL A 146 7.04 -2.51 3.36
C VAL A 146 6.93 -1.85 4.74
N GLY A 147 7.73 -2.33 5.68
CA GLY A 147 7.81 -1.80 7.04
C GLY A 147 6.99 -2.61 8.04
N HIS A 148 6.08 -3.48 7.59
CA HIS A 148 5.30 -4.32 8.50
C HIS A 148 6.18 -5.29 9.31
N GLU A 149 7.29 -5.75 8.74
CA GLU A 149 8.29 -6.54 9.47
C GLU A 149 8.89 -5.78 10.67
N ALA A 150 9.05 -4.46 10.56
CA ALA A 150 9.52 -3.62 11.66
C ALA A 150 8.41 -3.38 12.71
N ILE A 151 7.15 -3.32 12.28
CA ILE A 151 5.99 -3.28 13.19
C ILE A 151 5.92 -4.57 14.02
N LEU A 152 6.03 -5.73 13.38
CA LEU A 152 6.07 -7.02 14.09
C LEU A 152 7.28 -7.10 15.02
N ALA A 153 8.47 -6.69 14.57
CA ALA A 153 9.66 -6.68 15.41
C ALA A 153 9.49 -5.83 16.67
N HIS A 154 8.90 -4.64 16.53
CA HIS A 154 8.60 -3.76 17.65
C HIS A 154 7.58 -4.39 18.61
N ALA A 155 6.46 -4.90 18.08
CA ALA A 155 5.40 -5.49 18.88
C ALA A 155 5.85 -6.76 19.61
N PHE A 156 6.53 -7.69 18.93
CA PHE A 156 7.01 -8.93 19.52
C PHE A 156 8.06 -8.69 20.61
N THR A 157 8.97 -7.74 20.39
CA THR A 157 9.95 -7.33 21.41
C THR A 157 9.25 -6.71 22.64
N ALA A 158 8.24 -5.86 22.43
CA ALA A 158 7.43 -5.30 23.52
C ALA A 158 6.64 -6.37 24.30
N ARG A 159 6.41 -7.54 23.69
CA ARG A 159 5.79 -8.70 24.33
C ARG A 159 6.78 -9.71 24.91
N GLY A 160 8.07 -9.41 24.89
CA GLY A 160 9.11 -10.15 25.60
C GLY A 160 9.96 -11.09 24.73
N ALA A 161 9.78 -11.10 23.41
CA ALA A 161 10.67 -11.84 22.52
C ALA A 161 12.05 -11.16 22.43
N ASP A 162 13.10 -11.97 22.31
CA ASP A 162 14.46 -11.45 22.10
C ASP A 162 14.58 -10.80 20.71
N PRO A 163 15.14 -9.58 20.58
CA PRO A 163 15.26 -8.90 19.28
C PRO A 163 16.07 -9.68 18.23
N GLU A 164 17.10 -10.45 18.63
CA GLU A 164 17.88 -11.26 17.70
C GLU A 164 17.09 -12.49 17.23
N GLU A 165 16.31 -13.09 18.13
CA GLU A 165 15.38 -14.17 17.77
C GLU A 165 14.32 -13.68 16.78
N VAL A 166 13.69 -12.53 17.03
CA VAL A 166 12.66 -11.99 16.11
C VAL A 166 13.25 -11.68 14.74
N ARG A 167 14.45 -11.09 14.70
CA ARG A 167 15.17 -10.81 13.45
C ARG A 167 15.53 -12.08 12.68
N THR A 168 15.84 -13.16 13.40
CA THR A 168 16.06 -14.49 12.81
C THR A 168 14.75 -15.08 12.30
N TRP A 169 13.68 -15.04 13.10
CA TRP A 169 12.36 -15.54 12.75
C TRP A 169 11.78 -14.88 11.48
N LEU A 170 11.96 -13.57 11.33
CA LEU A 170 11.54 -12.81 10.14
C LEU A 170 12.26 -13.25 8.85
N GLY A 171 13.38 -13.94 8.94
CA GLY A 171 14.08 -14.49 7.78
C GLY A 171 14.81 -13.43 6.96
N SER A 172 14.48 -13.32 5.67
CA SER A 172 15.18 -12.45 4.72
C SER A 172 14.25 -11.60 3.85
N ALA A 173 14.80 -10.49 3.34
CA ALA A 173 14.04 -9.48 2.60
C ALA A 173 13.20 -10.04 1.44
N ALA A 174 13.78 -10.95 0.65
CA ALA A 174 13.10 -11.57 -0.48
C ALA A 174 11.96 -12.50 -0.06
N HIS A 175 11.98 -13.03 1.17
CA HIS A 175 10.99 -14.02 1.64
C HIS A 175 9.98 -13.45 2.63
N LEU A 176 10.13 -12.19 3.02
CA LEU A 176 9.22 -11.51 3.94
C LEU A 176 7.74 -11.71 3.63
N PRO A 177 7.24 -11.62 2.37
CA PRO A 177 5.82 -11.83 2.12
C PRO A 177 5.27 -13.15 2.69
N TRP A 178 6.00 -14.26 2.49
CA TRP A 178 5.60 -15.57 3.00
C TRP A 178 5.71 -15.65 4.51
N THR A 179 6.68 -14.97 5.11
CA THR A 179 6.79 -14.90 6.58
C THR A 179 5.66 -14.10 7.20
N LEU A 180 5.30 -12.95 6.61
CA LEU A 180 4.21 -12.09 7.08
C LEU A 180 2.83 -12.76 6.87
N MET A 181 2.72 -13.67 5.90
CA MET A 181 1.56 -14.54 5.70
C MET A 181 1.53 -15.77 6.64
N GLY A 182 2.59 -16.02 7.40
CA GLY A 182 2.72 -17.19 8.28
C GLY A 182 3.15 -18.49 7.60
N CYS A 183 3.37 -18.47 6.28
CA CYS A 183 3.78 -19.63 5.48
C CYS A 183 5.20 -20.10 5.81
N THR A 184 6.12 -19.16 6.04
CA THR A 184 7.54 -19.48 6.36
C THR A 184 7.99 -18.73 7.61
N ASN A 185 9.14 -19.13 8.13
CA ASN A 185 9.89 -18.40 9.14
C ASN A 185 11.36 -18.82 9.01
N THR A 186 12.28 -18.04 9.59
CA THR A 186 13.73 -18.31 9.69
C THR A 186 14.52 -18.49 8.37
N PHE A 187 13.85 -18.46 7.22
CA PHE A 187 14.45 -18.80 5.94
C PHE A 187 15.32 -17.66 5.37
N GLY A 188 16.56 -18.00 5.00
CA GLY A 188 17.51 -17.12 4.32
C GLY A 188 18.03 -15.92 5.12
N GLY A 189 17.64 -15.80 6.39
CA GLY A 189 18.00 -14.71 7.28
C GLY A 189 19.32 -14.90 8.03
N PRO A 190 19.55 -14.11 9.10
CA PRO A 190 18.70 -13.04 9.62
C PRO A 190 18.82 -11.73 8.81
N LEU A 191 17.80 -10.87 8.88
CA LEU A 191 17.87 -9.49 8.36
C LEU A 191 19.00 -8.69 9.06
N PRO A 192 19.67 -7.70 8.43
CA PRO A 192 20.66 -6.86 9.10
C PRO A 192 20.09 -6.07 10.28
N ALA A 193 20.92 -5.73 11.28
CA ALA A 193 20.46 -5.00 12.46
C ALA A 193 19.87 -3.60 12.13
N THR A 194 20.36 -2.95 11.07
CA THR A 194 19.85 -1.63 10.63
C THR A 194 18.53 -1.72 9.86
N TRP A 195 18.14 -2.92 9.42
CA TRP A 195 17.03 -3.13 8.48
C TRP A 195 15.75 -2.46 8.93
N PHE A 196 15.34 -2.63 10.19
CA PHE A 196 14.06 -2.10 10.67
C PHE A 196 14.00 -0.58 10.63
N HIS A 197 15.12 0.11 10.92
CA HIS A 197 15.20 1.56 10.83
C HIS A 197 15.04 2.03 9.38
N ASP A 198 15.84 1.45 8.48
CA ASP A 198 15.87 1.80 7.06
C ASP A 198 14.51 1.55 6.40
N ARG A 199 13.85 0.44 6.76
CA ARG A 199 12.53 0.08 6.22
C ARG A 199 11.41 0.94 6.75
N LEU A 200 11.45 1.37 8.01
CA LEU A 200 10.49 2.34 8.54
C LEU A 200 10.65 3.70 7.86
N GLU A 201 11.87 4.17 7.61
CA GLU A 201 12.08 5.41 6.84
C GLU A 201 11.51 5.28 5.43
N LEU A 202 11.81 4.19 4.73
CA LEU A 202 11.28 3.93 3.39
C LEU A 202 9.75 3.88 3.39
N ALA A 203 9.14 3.14 4.33
CA ALA A 203 7.69 3.03 4.46
C ALA A 203 7.03 4.39 4.68
N ARG A 204 7.59 5.25 5.55
CA ARG A 204 7.08 6.62 5.76
C ARG A 204 7.09 7.44 4.49
N ARG A 205 8.15 7.36 3.69
CA ARG A 205 8.26 8.09 2.41
C ARG A 205 7.23 7.59 1.40
N ILE A 206 7.02 6.28 1.33
CA ILE A 206 6.03 5.65 0.44
C ILE A 206 4.62 6.09 0.81
N LEU A 207 4.22 5.90 2.08
CA LEU A 207 2.89 6.26 2.57
C LEU A 207 2.62 7.76 2.42
N THR A 208 3.61 8.61 2.71
CA THR A 208 3.49 10.06 2.50
C THR A 208 3.18 10.38 1.04
N ARG A 209 3.91 9.78 0.09
CA ARG A 209 3.69 10.04 -1.35
C ARG A 209 2.36 9.46 -1.85
N GLN A 210 1.97 8.27 -1.38
CA GLN A 210 0.67 7.69 -1.70
C GLN A 210 -0.47 8.62 -1.24
N ARG A 211 -0.41 9.11 0.01
CA ARG A 211 -1.37 10.08 0.57
C ARG A 211 -1.35 11.43 -0.15
N GLU A 212 -0.17 11.92 -0.56
CA GLU A 212 -0.05 13.12 -1.42
C GLU A 212 -0.86 12.99 -2.72
N PHE A 213 -0.97 11.78 -3.27
CA PHE A 213 -1.80 11.48 -4.44
C PHE A 213 -3.23 11.06 -4.13
N GLY A 214 -3.66 11.11 -2.87
CA GLY A 214 -5.01 10.70 -2.47
C GLY A 214 -5.23 9.18 -2.49
N MET A 215 -4.16 8.39 -2.54
CA MET A 215 -4.25 6.95 -2.37
C MET A 215 -4.42 6.59 -0.89
N ARG A 216 -5.18 5.54 -0.62
CA ARG A 216 -5.36 4.94 0.72
C ARG A 216 -4.69 3.57 0.72
N ALA A 217 -3.59 3.43 1.43
CA ALA A 217 -2.83 2.19 1.43
C ALA A 217 -3.58 1.09 2.22
N VAL A 218 -3.58 -0.14 1.68
CA VAL A 218 -3.99 -1.33 2.45
C VAL A 218 -2.79 -1.81 3.25
N LEU A 219 -2.91 -1.80 4.58
CA LEU A 219 -1.84 -2.13 5.51
C LEU A 219 -2.00 -3.54 6.06
N PRO A 220 -0.92 -4.28 6.36
CA PRO A 220 -1.06 -5.62 6.89
C PRO A 220 -1.47 -5.57 8.37
N SER A 221 -2.25 -6.57 8.79
CA SER A 221 -2.70 -6.73 10.17
C SER A 221 -2.24 -8.07 10.75
N PHE A 222 -2.32 -8.20 12.08
CA PHE A 222 -1.85 -9.38 12.77
C PHE A 222 -2.81 -10.57 12.57
N GLY A 223 -2.31 -11.63 11.92
CA GLY A 223 -3.06 -12.86 11.67
C GLY A 223 -2.98 -13.94 12.76
N GLY A 224 -2.15 -13.76 13.79
CA GLY A 224 -1.96 -14.74 14.87
C GLY A 224 -0.62 -15.51 14.84
N HIS A 225 0.17 -15.35 13.78
CA HIS A 225 1.44 -16.05 13.62
C HIS A 225 2.55 -15.42 14.46
N VAL A 226 3.29 -16.23 15.23
CA VAL A 226 4.33 -15.74 16.16
C VAL A 226 5.60 -16.61 16.17
N PRO A 227 6.74 -16.07 16.64
CA PRO A 227 7.90 -16.87 17.06
C PRO A 227 7.56 -17.83 18.20
N ASP A 228 8.30 -18.92 18.30
CA ASP A 228 8.06 -19.95 19.32
C ASP A 228 8.28 -19.42 20.76
N SER A 229 9.12 -18.40 20.96
CA SER A 229 9.28 -17.72 22.27
C SER A 229 8.02 -17.02 22.78
N LEU A 230 7.09 -16.66 21.89
CA LEU A 230 5.80 -16.06 22.24
C LEU A 230 4.66 -17.09 22.26
N ALA A 231 4.95 -18.36 21.97
CA ALA A 231 3.98 -19.44 21.94
C ALA A 231 4.06 -20.27 23.23
N ALA A 232 2.91 -20.58 23.83
CA ALA A 232 2.86 -21.54 24.93
C ALA A 232 3.11 -22.98 24.42
N PRO A 233 3.60 -23.90 25.27
CA PRO A 233 3.70 -25.32 24.90
C PRO A 233 2.35 -25.87 24.42
N GLY A 234 2.34 -26.52 23.25
CA GLY A 234 1.12 -27.05 22.64
C GLY A 234 0.30 -26.05 21.81
N THR A 235 0.80 -24.82 21.60
CA THR A 235 0.18 -23.86 20.68
C THR A 235 -0.01 -24.50 19.29
N PRO A 236 -1.21 -24.40 18.68
CA PRO A 236 -1.46 -24.87 17.33
C PRO A 236 -0.47 -24.32 16.31
N ARG A 237 -0.32 -25.00 15.18
CA ARG A 237 0.62 -24.60 14.12
C ARG A 237 -0.01 -24.71 12.76
N THR A 238 0.34 -23.78 11.89
CA THR A 238 0.13 -23.89 10.44
C THR A 238 1.32 -24.59 9.80
N SER A 239 1.10 -25.18 8.63
CA SER A 239 2.14 -25.84 7.84
C SER A 239 2.02 -25.44 6.38
N TRP A 240 3.16 -25.12 5.77
CA TRP A 240 3.27 -24.77 4.36
C TRP A 240 4.63 -25.25 3.83
N GLN A 241 4.63 -26.11 2.82
CA GLN A 241 5.83 -26.66 2.16
C GLN A 241 6.95 -27.12 3.12
N GLY A 242 6.59 -27.74 4.25
CA GLY A 242 7.55 -28.25 5.24
C GLY A 242 7.98 -27.23 6.31
N PHE A 243 7.60 -25.96 6.18
CA PHE A 243 7.67 -24.99 7.27
C PHE A 243 6.51 -25.16 8.23
N SER A 244 6.75 -24.82 9.49
CA SER A 244 5.71 -24.82 10.52
C SER A 244 5.82 -23.58 11.40
N THR A 245 4.72 -22.85 11.54
CA THR A 245 4.65 -21.58 12.27
C THR A 245 3.61 -21.68 13.37
N ALA A 246 3.95 -21.23 14.58
CA ALA A 246 2.98 -21.17 15.68
C ALA A 246 1.85 -20.19 15.35
N LEU A 247 0.62 -20.62 15.59
CA LEU A 247 -0.58 -19.80 15.42
C LEU A 247 -1.30 -19.74 16.77
N LEU A 248 -1.41 -18.53 17.33
CA LEU A 248 -2.09 -18.32 18.59
C LEU A 248 -3.57 -18.65 18.48
N ASP A 249 -4.09 -19.31 19.53
CA ASP A 249 -5.53 -19.51 19.70
C ASP A 249 -6.24 -18.15 19.81
N PRO A 250 -7.28 -17.88 19.00
CA PRO A 250 -7.99 -16.60 19.01
C PRO A 250 -8.69 -16.28 20.35
N HIS A 251 -8.86 -17.27 21.23
CA HIS A 251 -9.40 -17.08 22.57
C HIS A 251 -8.32 -16.86 23.64
N ALA A 252 -7.04 -17.08 23.31
CA ALA A 252 -5.96 -16.86 24.26
C ALA A 252 -5.73 -15.36 24.50
N PRO A 253 -5.50 -14.92 25.76
CA PRO A 253 -5.15 -13.53 26.05
C PRO A 253 -3.97 -13.00 25.23
N ALA A 254 -2.97 -13.86 24.98
CA ALA A 254 -1.80 -13.53 24.18
C ALA A 254 -2.15 -13.06 22.76
N PHE A 255 -3.19 -13.60 22.13
CA PHE A 255 -3.63 -13.16 20.80
C PHE A 255 -4.06 -11.70 20.85
N ALA A 256 -4.97 -11.36 21.77
CA ALA A 256 -5.50 -10.00 21.91
C ALA A 256 -4.40 -9.00 22.29
N GLU A 257 -3.50 -9.37 23.19
CA GLU A 257 -2.39 -8.53 23.63
C GLU A 257 -1.39 -8.23 22.50
N ILE A 258 -1.02 -9.24 21.70
CA ILE A 258 -0.12 -9.06 20.56
C ILE A 258 -0.81 -8.30 19.43
N ALA A 259 -2.08 -8.61 19.13
CA ALA A 259 -2.85 -7.89 18.13
C ALA A 259 -2.93 -6.39 18.45
N ALA A 260 -3.20 -6.04 19.72
CA ALA A 260 -3.19 -4.66 20.19
C ALA A 260 -1.79 -4.02 20.07
N ALA A 261 -0.72 -4.74 20.43
CA ALA A 261 0.65 -4.22 20.29
C ALA A 261 1.03 -3.95 18.82
N VAL A 262 0.65 -4.83 17.89
CA VAL A 262 0.88 -4.65 16.45
C VAL A 262 0.08 -3.46 15.91
N ALA A 263 -1.21 -3.36 16.26
CA ALA A 263 -2.06 -2.27 15.81
C ALA A 263 -1.59 -0.91 16.35
N GLN A 264 -1.19 -0.84 17.62
CA GLN A 264 -0.61 0.35 18.22
C GLN A 264 0.70 0.77 17.54
N ALA A 265 1.62 -0.19 17.32
CA ALA A 265 2.87 0.09 16.64
C ALA A 265 2.66 0.58 15.20
N GLN A 266 1.70 0.00 14.47
CA GLN A 266 1.31 0.47 13.13
C GLN A 266 0.84 1.93 13.17
N ALA A 267 -0.09 2.24 14.08
CA ALA A 267 -0.63 3.59 14.23
C ALA A 267 0.44 4.62 14.61
N GLU A 268 1.31 4.29 15.57
CA GLU A 268 2.37 5.19 16.06
C GLU A 268 3.48 5.42 15.04
N LEU A 269 3.95 4.36 14.37
CA LEU A 269 5.15 4.43 13.56
C LEU A 269 4.90 4.88 12.12
N LEU A 270 3.72 4.55 11.57
CA LEU A 270 3.37 4.72 10.14
C LEU A 270 1.97 5.33 9.90
N GLY A 271 1.11 5.36 10.92
CA GLY A 271 -0.29 5.76 10.78
C GLY A 271 -1.12 4.74 10.00
N THR A 272 -2.34 5.14 9.62
CA THR A 272 -3.32 4.29 8.92
C THR A 272 -4.12 5.08 7.89
N ASP A 273 -4.69 4.36 6.92
CA ASP A 273 -5.71 4.84 5.98
C ASP A 273 -7.03 4.03 6.12
N HIS A 274 -7.16 3.33 7.26
CA HIS A 274 -8.29 2.51 7.69
C HIS A 274 -8.59 1.32 6.77
N LEU A 275 -7.59 0.82 6.06
CA LEU A 275 -7.72 -0.35 5.19
C LEU A 275 -6.66 -1.36 5.59
N TYR A 276 -7.10 -2.58 5.88
CA TYR A 276 -6.23 -3.63 6.38
C TYR A 276 -6.40 -4.95 5.63
N SER A 277 -5.33 -5.73 5.53
CA SER A 277 -5.35 -7.10 5.02
C SER A 277 -4.83 -8.09 6.06
N ALA A 278 -5.47 -9.25 6.17
CA ALA A 278 -5.03 -10.36 7.00
C ALA A 278 -5.46 -11.69 6.38
N ASP A 279 -4.51 -12.61 6.23
CA ASP A 279 -4.75 -13.90 5.58
C ASP A 279 -4.15 -15.04 6.43
N PRO A 280 -4.76 -15.36 7.59
CA PRO A 280 -4.16 -16.23 8.61
C PRO A 280 -3.99 -17.68 8.18
N PHE A 281 -4.61 -18.10 7.08
CA PHE A 281 -4.58 -19.48 6.58
C PHE A 281 -4.20 -19.54 5.09
N ILE A 282 -3.52 -18.52 4.56
CA ILE A 282 -3.19 -18.51 3.13
C ILE A 282 -2.28 -19.70 2.77
N GLU A 283 -2.76 -20.51 1.83
CA GLU A 283 -2.14 -21.76 1.38
C GLU A 283 -1.78 -22.76 2.49
N SER A 284 -2.31 -22.55 3.69
CA SER A 284 -1.99 -23.32 4.89
C SER A 284 -3.25 -23.98 5.41
N ILE A 285 -3.14 -25.20 5.92
CA ILE A 285 -4.29 -25.90 6.50
C ILE A 285 -4.56 -25.30 7.89
N PRO A 286 -5.76 -24.78 8.16
CA PRO A 286 -6.12 -24.30 9.50
C PRO A 286 -6.01 -25.44 10.53
N PRO A 287 -5.73 -25.14 11.81
CA PRO A 287 -5.65 -26.18 12.86
C PRO A 287 -6.96 -26.93 13.13
N THR A 288 -8.09 -26.40 12.64
CA THR A 288 -9.44 -26.90 12.86
C THR A 288 -10.30 -26.71 11.60
N GLY A 289 -11.19 -27.66 11.34
CA GLY A 289 -12.21 -27.56 10.28
C GLY A 289 -13.57 -27.07 10.80
N GLU A 290 -13.70 -26.84 12.11
CA GLU A 290 -14.96 -26.47 12.73
C GLU A 290 -15.31 -25.00 12.39
N PRO A 291 -16.50 -24.73 11.81
CA PRO A 291 -16.88 -23.38 11.39
C PRO A 291 -16.87 -22.35 12.52
N GLN A 292 -17.15 -22.77 13.75
CA GLN A 292 -17.21 -21.88 14.91
C GLN A 292 -15.84 -21.32 15.28
N ASP A 293 -14.81 -22.17 15.22
CA ASP A 293 -13.44 -21.81 15.53
C ASP A 293 -12.85 -20.93 14.42
N LEU A 294 -13.10 -21.28 13.15
CA LEU A 294 -12.70 -20.45 12.01
C LEU A 294 -13.32 -19.05 12.09
N ALA A 295 -14.59 -18.97 12.46
CA ALA A 295 -15.27 -17.70 12.68
C ALA A 295 -14.72 -16.95 13.90
N ALA A 296 -14.30 -17.65 14.95
CA ALA A 296 -13.67 -17.04 16.11
C ALA A 296 -12.31 -16.42 15.75
N HIS A 297 -11.52 -17.08 14.91
CA HIS A 297 -10.24 -16.55 14.41
C HIS A 297 -10.44 -15.27 13.60
N ALA A 298 -11.38 -15.29 12.64
CA ALA A 298 -11.70 -14.10 11.85
C ALA A 298 -12.18 -12.94 12.73
N ARG A 299 -13.02 -13.20 13.74
CA ARG A 299 -13.46 -12.19 14.70
C ARG A 299 -12.29 -11.64 15.53
N ALA A 300 -11.39 -12.48 16.00
CA ALA A 300 -10.25 -12.04 16.81
C ALA A 300 -9.31 -11.13 16.01
N VAL A 301 -9.01 -11.48 14.75
CA VAL A 301 -8.24 -10.62 13.83
C VAL A 301 -8.95 -9.27 13.63
N TYR A 302 -10.24 -9.29 13.30
CA TYR A 302 -11.04 -8.07 13.10
C TYR A 302 -11.08 -7.19 14.36
N HIS A 303 -11.34 -7.76 15.53
CA HIS A 303 -11.36 -7.03 16.79
C HIS A 303 -9.99 -6.47 17.17
N GLY A 304 -8.91 -7.19 16.88
CA GLY A 304 -7.55 -6.71 17.09
C GLY A 304 -7.26 -5.41 16.34
N MET A 305 -7.65 -5.33 15.07
CA MET A 305 -7.54 -4.10 14.28
C MET A 305 -8.44 -2.99 14.85
N ARG A 306 -9.73 -3.31 15.01
CA ARG A 306 -10.76 -2.33 15.34
C ARG A 306 -10.67 -1.76 16.77
N ALA A 307 -9.93 -2.43 17.64
CA ALA A 307 -9.64 -1.95 18.99
C ALA A 307 -8.76 -0.68 18.98
N THR A 308 -7.86 -0.56 18.00
CA THR A 308 -6.95 0.61 17.88
C THR A 308 -7.44 1.58 16.81
N ASP A 309 -8.05 1.07 15.73
CA ASP A 309 -8.61 1.86 14.65
C ASP A 309 -10.12 1.58 14.49
N PRO A 310 -11.01 2.38 15.11
CA PRO A 310 -12.45 2.17 15.06
C PRO A 310 -13.07 2.21 13.65
N ASP A 311 -12.37 2.82 12.70
CA ASP A 311 -12.78 3.03 11.29
C ASP A 311 -12.22 1.96 10.34
N ALA A 312 -11.49 0.97 10.85
CA ALA A 312 -10.92 -0.17 10.13
C ALA A 312 -11.95 -1.03 9.35
#